data_AF-A0A0W4ZQZ3-F1
#
_entry.id   AF-A0A0W4ZQZ3-F1
#
_cell.length_a   1.000
_cell.length_b   1.000
_cell.length_c   1.000
_cell.angle_alpha   90.00
_cell.angle_beta   90.00
_cell.angle_gamma   90.00
#
_symmetry.space_group_name_H-M   'P 1'
#
loop_
_entity.id
_entity.type
_entity.pdbx_description
1 polymer ?
#
loop_
_entity_poly.entity_id
_entity_poly.type
_entity_poly.pdbx_seq_one_letter_code
_entity_poly.pdbx_strand_id
1 'polypeptide(L)'
;MGKTGIPLNPSVCFDFSYIKNFLRFSRAQLDDNITFHLNSLSAERPFISETLKTKPVEIDLKLQPDKNTCLSFIHQVFNAWETRSSLISYCQAVAVKMDDSSTSNTSYISSSVDTRKDPYSGRMDIHETKKRMLQNILNTEERIEHVVRNHSWEHIVRRCGFLQLPETYQAAMNDYHEKHVHERSFDTSQVT
;
A
#
# COMPACT_ATOMS: atom_id res chain seq x y z
N MET A 1 -4.63 -7.12 -19.95
CA MET A 1 -5.00 -5.75 -19.48
C MET A 1 -3.92 -5.25 -18.53
N GLY A 2 -3.09 -4.29 -18.92
CA GLY A 2 -3.33 -2.87 -18.64
C GLY A 2 -3.13 -2.59 -17.14
N LYS A 3 -1.95 -2.08 -16.73
CA LYS A 3 -1.76 -1.53 -15.37
C LYS A 3 -2.95 -0.62 -15.09
N THR A 4 -3.83 -0.99 -14.17
CA THR A 4 -4.85 -0.09 -13.61
C THR A 4 -4.17 0.90 -12.67
N GLY A 5 -3.05 1.48 -13.12
CA GLY A 5 -2.58 2.73 -12.57
C GLY A 5 -3.57 3.76 -13.07
N ILE A 6 -4.30 4.37 -12.14
CA ILE A 6 -5.01 5.62 -12.39
C ILE A 6 -4.02 6.51 -13.18
N PRO A 7 -4.40 7.10 -14.33
CA PRO A 7 -3.52 8.03 -15.03
C PRO A 7 -3.35 9.25 -14.13
N LEU A 8 -2.34 9.17 -13.26
CA LEU A 8 -2.04 10.19 -12.28
C LEU A 8 -1.34 11.33 -13.02
N ASN A 9 -1.90 12.52 -12.88
CA ASN A 9 -1.22 13.74 -13.28
C ASN A 9 -0.06 13.97 -12.30
N PRO A 10 1.18 14.30 -12.77
CA PRO A 10 2.30 14.61 -11.89
C PRO A 10 1.99 15.70 -10.86
N SER A 11 1.04 16.60 -11.13
CA SER A 11 0.59 17.62 -10.18
C SER A 11 0.08 17.04 -8.85
N VAL A 12 -0.48 15.82 -8.87
CA VAL A 12 -1.00 15.11 -7.70
C VAL A 12 0.10 14.87 -6.67
N CYS A 13 1.35 14.64 -7.11
CA CYS A 13 2.46 14.39 -6.20
C CYS A 13 2.91 15.62 -5.40
N PHE A 14 2.48 16.82 -5.79
CA PHE A 14 2.78 18.06 -5.07
C PHE A 14 1.66 18.50 -4.13
N ASP A 15 0.50 17.83 -4.19
CA ASP A 15 -0.54 17.96 -3.18
C ASP A 15 -0.33 16.94 -2.07
N PHE A 16 0.43 17.37 -1.06
CA PHE A 16 0.75 16.54 0.10
C PHE A 16 -0.49 16.11 0.88
N SER A 17 -1.52 16.95 0.90
CA SER A 17 -2.78 16.65 1.58
C SER A 17 -3.52 15.55 0.84
N TYR A 18 -3.52 15.59 -0.50
CA TYR A 18 -4.12 14.55 -1.33
C TYR A 18 -3.47 13.19 -1.07
N ILE A 19 -2.13 13.09 -1.13
CA ILE A 19 -1.41 11.82 -0.93
C ILE A 19 -1.77 11.22 0.44
N LYS A 20 -1.66 12.02 1.50
CA LYS A 20 -1.96 11.57 2.87
C LYS A 20 -3.41 11.15 3.02
N ASN A 21 -4.34 11.92 2.45
CA ASN A 21 -5.77 11.62 2.53
C ASN A 21 -6.13 10.34 1.77
N PHE A 22 -5.57 10.14 0.57
CA PHE A 22 -5.76 8.93 -0.20
C PHE A 22 -5.27 7.70 0.56
N LEU A 23 -4.03 7.74 1.08
CA LEU A 23 -3.45 6.62 1.81
C LEU A 23 -4.22 6.32 3.09
N ARG A 24 -4.56 7.36 3.87
CA ARG A 24 -5.39 7.22 5.07
C ARG A 24 -6.76 6.62 4.76
N PHE A 25 -7.45 7.10 3.74
CA PHE A 25 -8.77 6.60 3.35
C PHE A 25 -8.73 5.16 2.85
N SER A 26 -7.69 4.82 2.07
CA SER A 26 -7.48 3.45 1.62
C SER A 26 -7.24 2.49 2.79
N ARG A 27 -6.44 2.89 3.79
CA ARG A 27 -6.22 2.09 5.02
C ARG A 27 -7.52 1.95 5.83
N ALA A 28 -8.26 3.03 6.01
CA ALA A 28 -9.52 3.03 6.77
C ALA A 28 -10.58 2.09 6.20
N GLN A 29 -10.64 1.93 4.87
CA GLN A 29 -11.61 1.04 4.24
C GLN A 29 -11.33 -0.45 4.52
N LEU A 30 -10.06 -0.83 4.69
CA LEU A 30 -9.66 -2.24 4.65
C LEU A 30 -8.79 -2.65 5.84
N ASP A 31 -7.64 -2.00 6.05
CA ASP A 31 -6.67 -2.40 7.08
C ASP A 31 -7.11 -2.00 8.50
N ASP A 32 -7.67 -0.80 8.70
CA ASP A 32 -8.06 -0.35 10.05
C ASP A 32 -9.22 -1.19 10.63
N ASN A 33 -10.04 -1.75 9.73
CA ASN A 33 -11.17 -2.61 10.04
C ASN A 33 -10.89 -4.10 9.73
N ILE A 34 -9.61 -4.48 9.64
CA ILE A 34 -9.18 -5.83 9.22
C ILE A 34 -9.82 -6.94 10.05
N THR A 35 -9.87 -6.78 11.37
CA THR A 35 -10.48 -7.75 12.29
C THR A 35 -11.98 -7.87 12.06
N PHE A 36 -12.68 -6.76 11.81
CA PHE A 36 -14.10 -6.77 11.50
C PHE A 36 -14.38 -7.50 10.19
N HIS A 37 -13.64 -7.19 9.13
CA HIS A 37 -13.73 -7.89 7.84
C HIS A 37 -13.45 -9.38 8.00
N LEU A 38 -12.40 -9.77 8.72
CA LEU A 38 -12.06 -11.18 8.97
C LEU A 38 -13.12 -11.92 9.79
N ASN A 39 -13.79 -11.23 10.71
CA ASN A 39 -14.88 -11.81 11.49
C ASN A 39 -16.13 -12.00 10.62
N SER A 40 -16.44 -11.07 9.72
CA SER A 40 -17.59 -11.19 8.81
C SER A 40 -17.41 -12.29 7.75
N LEU A 41 -16.18 -12.75 7.48
CA LEU A 41 -15.94 -13.91 6.61
C LEU A 41 -16.43 -15.24 7.21
N SER A 42 -16.73 -15.25 8.51
CA SER A 42 -17.13 -16.46 9.23
C SER A 42 -18.63 -16.64 9.09
N ALA A 43 -19.09 -17.81 8.65
CA ALA A 43 -20.53 -18.05 8.44
C ALA A 43 -21.33 -17.77 9.72
N GLU A 44 -22.39 -16.96 9.60
CA GLU A 44 -23.40 -16.83 10.65
C GLU A 44 -24.01 -18.21 10.91
N ARG A 45 -23.85 -18.74 12.13
CA ARG A 45 -24.76 -19.80 12.55
C ARG A 45 -26.12 -19.15 12.81
N PRO A 46 -27.22 -19.68 12.27
CA PRO A 46 -28.52 -19.35 12.83
C PRO A 46 -28.46 -19.65 14.33
N PHE A 47 -28.89 -18.69 15.16
CA PHE A 47 -28.96 -18.86 16.60
C PHE A 47 -29.97 -19.98 16.90
N ILE A 48 -29.49 -21.21 17.12
CA ILE A 48 -30.34 -22.32 17.56
C ILE A 48 -30.34 -22.29 19.09
N SER A 49 -31.45 -21.88 19.68
CA SER A 49 -31.66 -21.72 21.13
C SER A 49 -31.80 -23.07 21.87
N GLU A 50 -30.88 -24.03 21.66
CA GLU A 50 -31.01 -25.39 22.21
C GLU A 50 -29.83 -25.88 23.07
N THR A 51 -28.74 -25.12 23.22
CA THR A 51 -27.53 -25.61 23.91
C THR A 51 -27.17 -24.85 25.19
N LEU A 52 -28.05 -24.89 26.19
CA LEU A 52 -27.70 -24.71 27.61
C LEU A 52 -27.23 -26.03 28.26
N LYS A 53 -26.56 -26.91 27.51
CA LYS A 53 -25.95 -28.12 28.06
C LYS A 53 -24.43 -28.04 27.92
N THR A 54 -23.83 -27.53 28.99
CA THR A 54 -22.44 -27.75 29.45
C THR A 54 -21.60 -28.64 28.52
N LYS A 55 -20.87 -28.03 27.58
CA LYS A 55 -19.74 -28.67 26.90
C LYS A 55 -18.51 -27.77 27.05
N PRO A 56 -17.31 -28.34 27.23
CA PRO A 56 -16.09 -27.53 27.33
C PRO A 56 -15.90 -26.73 26.04
N VAL A 57 -15.32 -25.54 26.16
CA VAL A 57 -14.91 -24.69 25.04
C VAL A 57 -13.79 -25.39 24.28
N GLU A 58 -14.14 -26.33 23.41
CA GLU A 58 -13.26 -26.77 22.33
C GLU A 58 -13.11 -25.57 21.39
N ILE A 59 -11.88 -25.20 21.03
CA ILE A 59 -11.59 -24.15 20.04
C ILE A 59 -12.38 -24.53 18.79
N ASP A 60 -13.44 -23.78 18.51
CA ASP A 60 -14.46 -24.17 17.55
C ASP A 60 -13.90 -24.02 16.12
N LEU A 61 -13.31 -25.10 15.61
CA LEU A 61 -12.85 -25.25 14.22
C LEU A 61 -13.95 -24.84 13.20
N LYS A 62 -15.23 -24.86 13.60
CA LYS A 62 -16.38 -24.50 12.75
C LYS A 62 -16.70 -22.99 12.77
N LEU A 63 -15.84 -22.14 13.32
CA LEU A 63 -15.92 -20.69 13.16
C LEU A 63 -14.94 -20.16 12.11
N GLN A 64 -14.12 -21.01 11.48
CA GLN A 64 -13.18 -20.56 10.45
C GLN A 64 -13.93 -20.21 9.15
N PRO A 65 -13.51 -19.14 8.45
CA PRO A 65 -14.04 -18.80 7.14
C PRO A 65 -13.73 -19.90 6.10
N ASP A 66 -14.55 -19.98 5.04
CA ASP A 66 -14.26 -20.87 3.91
C ASP A 66 -12.91 -20.51 3.25
N LYS A 67 -12.25 -21.52 2.68
CA LYS A 67 -10.97 -21.37 1.98
C LYS A 67 -11.06 -20.33 0.87
N ASN A 68 -12.11 -20.37 0.05
CA ASN A 68 -12.23 -19.45 -1.09
C ASN A 68 -12.49 -18.02 -0.62
N THR A 69 -13.24 -17.85 0.46
CA THR A 69 -13.50 -16.55 1.09
C THR A 69 -12.21 -15.92 1.62
N CYS A 70 -11.37 -16.68 2.33
CA CYS A 70 -10.04 -16.21 2.76
C CYS A 70 -9.16 -15.82 1.58
N LEU A 71 -9.10 -16.65 0.53
CA LEU A 71 -8.26 -16.38 -0.65
C LEU A 71 -8.74 -15.12 -1.39
N SER A 72 -10.05 -14.96 -1.57
CA SER A 72 -10.64 -13.77 -2.19
C SER A 72 -10.34 -12.51 -1.39
N PHE A 73 -10.45 -12.58 -0.06
CA PHE A 73 -10.11 -11.48 0.83
C PHE A 73 -8.61 -11.12 0.75
N ILE A 74 -7.71 -12.11 0.76
CA ILE A 74 -6.27 -11.90 0.61
C ILE A 74 -5.96 -11.21 -0.74
N HIS A 75 -6.59 -11.65 -1.83
CA HIS A 75 -6.45 -11.01 -3.14
C HIS A 75 -6.93 -9.55 -3.12
N GLN A 76 -8.05 -9.25 -2.45
CA GLN A 76 -8.52 -7.88 -2.26
C GLN A 76 -7.50 -7.02 -1.50
N VAL A 77 -6.95 -7.55 -0.41
CA VAL A 77 -5.93 -6.89 0.42
C VAL A 77 -4.70 -6.56 -0.43
N PHE A 78 -4.19 -7.53 -1.19
CA PHE A 78 -3.01 -7.34 -2.04
C PHE A 78 -3.24 -6.31 -3.15
N ASN A 79 -4.41 -6.30 -3.79
CA ASN A 79 -4.74 -5.27 -4.78
C ASN A 79 -4.81 -3.86 -4.18
N ALA A 80 -5.32 -3.72 -2.96
CA ALA A 80 -5.30 -2.44 -2.25
C ALA A 80 -3.87 -2.00 -1.94
N TRP A 81 -3.02 -2.91 -1.44
CA TRP A 81 -1.62 -2.63 -1.15
C TRP A 81 -0.81 -2.29 -2.41
N GLU A 82 -1.07 -2.95 -3.54
CA GLU A 82 -0.48 -2.63 -4.84
C GLU A 82 -0.85 -1.22 -5.29
N THR A 83 -2.12 -0.85 -5.15
CA THR A 83 -2.60 0.48 -5.53
C THR A 83 -1.86 1.55 -4.72
N ARG A 84 -1.71 1.37 -3.41
CA ARG A 84 -0.95 2.29 -2.55
C ARG A 84 0.54 2.33 -2.90
N SER A 85 1.17 1.17 -3.11
CA SER A 85 2.58 1.08 -3.52
C SER A 85 2.80 1.82 -4.83
N SER A 86 1.91 1.62 -5.80
CA SER A 86 2.00 2.24 -7.13
C SER A 86 1.97 3.77 -7.07
N LEU A 87 1.14 4.35 -6.19
CA LEU A 87 1.09 5.79 -5.97
C LEU A 87 2.40 6.31 -5.36
N ILE A 88 2.89 5.64 -4.31
CA ILE A 88 4.14 6.02 -3.64
C ILE A 88 5.31 5.95 -4.63
N SER A 89 5.46 4.82 -5.34
CA SER A 89 6.53 4.64 -6.34
C SER A 89 6.41 5.60 -7.52
N TYR A 90 5.19 5.92 -7.96
CA TYR A 90 4.96 6.93 -8.99
C TYR A 90 5.46 8.30 -8.53
N CYS A 91 5.09 8.74 -7.33
CA CYS A 91 5.54 10.03 -6.81
C CYS A 91 7.03 10.08 -6.48
N GLN A 92 7.64 8.96 -6.07
CA GLN A 92 9.10 8.85 -5.96
C GLN A 92 9.76 9.04 -7.34
N ALA A 93 9.25 8.40 -8.40
CA ALA A 93 9.77 8.55 -9.75
C ALA A 93 9.61 9.99 -10.29
N VAL A 94 8.50 10.66 -9.98
CA VAL A 94 8.30 12.09 -10.31
C VAL A 94 9.32 12.96 -9.59
N ALA A 95 9.58 12.70 -8.30
CA ALA A 95 10.55 13.45 -7.52
C ALA A 95 11.99 13.30 -8.04
N VAL A 96 12.36 12.12 -8.55
CA VAL A 96 13.68 11.89 -9.18
C VAL A 96 13.81 12.61 -10.52
N LYS A 97 12.79 12.51 -11.39
CA LYS A 97 12.83 13.15 -12.74
C LYS A 97 13.01 14.67 -12.70
N MET A 98 12.56 15.33 -11.63
CA MET A 98 12.80 16.76 -11.44
C MET A 98 14.30 17.08 -11.42
N ASP A 99 15.12 16.27 -10.76
CA ASP A 99 16.57 16.49 -10.62
C ASP A 99 17.28 16.53 -11.96
N ASP A 100 16.92 15.60 -12.85
CA ASP A 100 17.51 15.49 -14.18
C ASP A 100 17.14 16.70 -15.06
N SER A 101 15.90 17.21 -14.94
CA SER A 101 15.43 18.37 -15.71
C SER A 101 16.07 19.70 -15.29
N SER A 102 16.36 19.88 -13.99
CA SER A 102 17.12 21.03 -13.48
C SER A 102 18.61 20.98 -13.85
N THR A 103 19.11 19.81 -14.26
CA THR A 103 20.51 19.63 -14.67
C THR A 103 20.73 19.95 -16.15
N SER A 104 19.67 19.97 -16.98
CA SER A 104 19.82 20.00 -18.44
C SER A 104 19.37 21.28 -19.16
N ASN A 105 18.67 22.23 -18.51
CA ASN A 105 18.17 23.43 -19.21
C ASN A 105 18.35 24.77 -18.47
N THR A 106 19.29 24.84 -17.54
CA THR A 106 19.56 26.10 -16.83
C THR A 106 21.03 26.44 -16.82
N SER A 107 21.44 27.12 -17.88
CA SER A 107 22.44 28.19 -17.85
C SER A 107 22.00 29.36 -16.96
N TYR A 108 21.42 29.07 -15.78
CA TYR A 108 21.24 30.09 -14.76
C TYR A 108 22.62 30.36 -14.18
N ILE A 109 23.11 31.55 -14.49
CA ILE A 109 24.11 32.29 -13.73
C ILE A 109 23.99 31.87 -12.27
N SER A 110 24.89 31.00 -11.81
CA SER A 110 25.09 30.81 -10.38
C SER A 110 25.71 32.10 -9.89
N SER A 111 24.87 33.10 -9.59
CA SER A 111 25.26 34.14 -8.67
C SER A 111 25.45 33.45 -7.34
N SER A 112 26.64 32.89 -7.14
CA SER A 112 27.21 32.56 -5.85
C SER A 112 27.30 33.89 -5.08
N VAL A 113 26.14 34.33 -4.57
CA VAL A 113 26.07 35.48 -3.70
C VAL A 113 26.56 34.97 -2.37
N ASP A 114 27.81 35.34 -2.05
CA ASP A 114 28.41 35.13 -0.74
C ASP A 114 27.38 35.50 0.33
N THR A 115 26.97 34.52 1.14
CA THR A 115 25.99 34.68 2.22
C THR A 115 26.45 35.68 3.29
N ARG A 116 27.73 36.07 3.26
CA ARG A 116 28.28 37.17 4.06
C ARG A 116 27.92 38.55 3.52
N LYS A 117 27.67 38.68 2.21
CA LYS A 117 27.40 39.95 1.52
C LYS A 117 25.90 40.28 1.48
N ASP A 118 25.05 39.26 1.55
CA ASP A 118 23.61 39.40 1.75
C ASP A 118 23.10 38.29 2.69
N PRO A 119 22.72 38.62 3.94
CA PRO A 119 22.15 37.65 4.89
C PRO A 119 20.84 37.00 4.42
N TYR A 120 20.18 37.53 3.39
CA TYR A 120 18.91 37.03 2.84
C TYR A 120 19.08 36.25 1.53
N SER A 121 20.29 36.11 0.99
CA SER A 121 20.56 35.30 -0.21
C SER A 121 20.40 33.80 0.03
N GLY A 122 20.45 33.36 1.29
CA GLY A 122 20.18 31.98 1.72
C GLY A 122 18.68 31.62 1.80
N ARG A 123 17.78 32.41 1.18
CA ARG A 123 16.39 32.01 1.01
C ARG A 123 16.37 30.79 0.08
N MET A 124 16.39 29.62 0.72
CA MET A 124 16.23 28.29 0.13
C MET A 124 15.27 28.34 -1.06
N ASP A 125 15.67 27.75 -2.19
CA ASP A 125 14.79 27.62 -3.33
C ASP A 125 13.49 26.92 -2.86
N ILE A 126 12.36 27.58 -3.11
CA ILE A 126 11.03 27.08 -2.75
C ILE A 126 10.83 25.70 -3.40
N HIS A 127 11.41 25.47 -4.58
CA HIS A 127 11.37 24.17 -5.27
C HIS A 127 12.17 23.09 -4.55
N GLU A 128 13.39 23.40 -4.11
CA GLU A 128 14.21 22.49 -3.30
C GLU A 128 13.49 22.13 -1.99
N THR A 129 12.83 23.11 -1.39
CA THR A 129 12.05 22.93 -0.16
C THR A 129 10.85 21.99 -0.38
N LYS A 130 10.08 22.17 -1.47
CA LYS A 130 8.94 21.29 -1.80
C LYS A 130 9.38 19.87 -2.13
N LYS A 131 10.48 19.69 -2.86
CA LYS A 131 11.05 18.37 -3.17
C LYS A 131 11.44 17.62 -1.89
N ARG A 132 12.21 18.27 -1.02
CA ARG A 132 12.64 17.67 0.26
C ARG A 132 11.45 17.29 1.14
N MET A 133 10.42 18.14 1.17
CA MET A 133 9.17 17.84 1.86
C MET A 133 8.47 16.61 1.26
N LEU A 134 8.37 16.52 -0.07
CA LEU A 134 7.78 15.37 -0.76
C LEU A 134 8.51 14.07 -0.41
N GLN A 135 9.84 14.05 -0.51
CA GLN A 135 10.64 12.88 -0.16
C GLN A 135 10.44 12.44 1.28
N ASN A 136 10.43 13.39 2.24
CA ASN A 136 10.18 13.08 3.64
C ASN A 136 8.80 12.47 3.87
N ILE A 137 7.77 12.98 3.18
CA ILE A 137 6.41 12.44 3.26
C ILE A 137 6.37 11.02 2.69
N LEU A 138 6.91 10.79 1.49
CA LEU A 138 6.90 9.48 0.85
C LEU A 138 7.64 8.43 1.69
N ASN A 139 8.81 8.76 2.23
CA ASN A 139 9.58 7.86 3.10
C ASN A 139 8.83 7.54 4.40
N THR A 140 8.09 8.50 4.94
CA THR A 140 7.26 8.29 6.13
C THR A 140 6.08 7.39 5.81
N GLU A 141 5.40 7.62 4.68
CA GLU A 141 4.28 6.80 4.24
C GLU A 141 4.71 5.37 3.91
N GLU A 142 5.90 5.17 3.32
CA GLU A 142 6.47 3.84 3.09
C GLU A 142 6.70 3.07 4.40
N ARG A 143 7.24 3.75 5.43
CA ARG A 143 7.38 3.15 6.77
C ARG A 143 6.04 2.81 7.40
N ILE A 144 5.05 3.69 7.26
CA ILE A 144 3.69 3.41 7.76
C ILE A 144 3.09 2.22 7.02
N GLU A 145 3.22 2.15 5.69
CA GLU A 145 2.77 1.01 4.89
C GLU A 145 3.38 -0.30 5.37
N HIS A 146 4.69 -0.33 5.66
CA HIS A 146 5.34 -1.53 6.20
C HIS A 146 4.69 -1.99 7.52
N VAL A 147 4.47 -1.05 8.46
CA VAL A 147 3.85 -1.37 9.76
C VAL A 147 2.41 -1.85 9.59
N VAL A 148 1.61 -1.14 8.78
CA VAL A 148 0.21 -1.49 8.52
C VAL A 148 0.11 -2.86 7.88
N ARG A 149 0.93 -3.17 6.86
CA ARG A 149 0.93 -4.47 6.19
C ARG A 149 1.32 -5.60 7.13
N ASN A 150 2.33 -5.38 7.97
CA ASN A 150 2.74 -6.38 8.96
C ASN A 150 1.60 -6.68 9.94
N HIS A 151 0.99 -5.64 10.50
CA HIS A 151 -0.13 -5.81 11.44
C HIS A 151 -1.34 -6.49 10.77
N SER A 152 -1.77 -6.02 9.60
CA SER A 152 -2.86 -6.63 8.85
C SER A 152 -2.59 -8.09 8.52
N TRP A 153 -1.36 -8.41 8.10
CA TRP A 153 -0.95 -9.77 7.78
C TRP A 153 -0.98 -10.70 8.99
N GLU A 154 -0.54 -10.24 10.16
CA GLU A 154 -0.64 -11.03 11.40
C GLU A 154 -2.08 -11.46 11.69
N HIS A 155 -3.07 -10.56 11.49
CA HIS A 155 -4.48 -10.90 11.67
C HIS A 155 -4.98 -11.89 10.62
N ILE A 156 -4.56 -11.71 9.36
CA ILE A 156 -4.89 -12.64 8.28
C ILE A 156 -4.33 -14.03 8.58
N VAL A 157 -3.07 -14.15 8.99
CA VAL A 157 -2.44 -15.44 9.33
C VAL A 157 -3.15 -16.09 10.52
N ARG A 158 -3.53 -15.32 11.55
CA ARG A 158 -4.30 -15.86 12.69
C ARG A 158 -5.65 -16.43 12.26
N ARG A 159 -6.34 -15.79 11.30
CA ARG A 159 -7.70 -16.20 10.88
C ARG A 159 -7.72 -17.24 9.77
N CYS A 160 -6.82 -17.10 8.80
CA CYS A 160 -6.71 -17.90 7.58
C CYS A 160 -5.48 -18.85 7.59
N GLY A 161 -4.85 -19.06 8.75
CA GLY A 161 -3.61 -19.85 8.88
C GLY A 161 -3.72 -21.32 8.48
N PHE A 162 -4.93 -21.87 8.38
CA PHE A 162 -5.17 -23.20 7.83
C PHE A 162 -4.76 -23.34 6.35
N LEU A 163 -4.54 -22.23 5.65
CA LEU A 163 -4.05 -22.19 4.28
C LEU A 163 -2.52 -22.33 4.15
N GLN A 164 -1.80 -22.56 5.25
CA GLN A 164 -0.33 -22.63 5.26
C GLN A 164 0.31 -21.37 4.64
N LEU A 165 -0.19 -20.20 5.07
CA LEU A 165 0.30 -18.92 4.59
C LEU A 165 1.74 -18.65 5.05
N PRO A 166 2.54 -17.90 4.26
CA PRO A 166 3.86 -17.46 4.69
C PRO A 166 3.82 -16.64 5.97
N GLU A 167 4.88 -16.72 6.78
CA GLU A 167 4.99 -15.99 8.04
C GLU A 167 5.00 -14.46 7.83
N THR A 168 5.71 -13.99 6.81
CA THR A 168 5.85 -12.56 6.51
C THR A 168 4.99 -12.13 5.32
N TYR A 169 4.46 -10.91 5.37
CA TYR A 169 3.65 -10.35 4.28
C TYR A 169 4.46 -10.18 2.99
N GLN A 170 5.77 -9.93 3.10
CA GLN A 170 6.66 -9.75 1.96
C GLN A 170 6.76 -11.04 1.13
N ALA A 171 7.00 -12.18 1.80
CA ALA A 171 7.01 -13.48 1.14
C ALA A 171 5.67 -13.76 0.46
N ALA A 172 4.55 -13.50 1.15
CA ALA A 172 3.22 -13.71 0.59
C ALA A 172 2.92 -12.81 -0.63
N MET A 173 3.38 -11.56 -0.62
CA MET A 173 3.28 -10.67 -1.77
C MET A 173 4.18 -11.08 -2.93
N ASN A 174 5.39 -11.56 -2.65
CA ASN A 174 6.29 -12.06 -3.70
C ASN A 174 5.66 -13.28 -4.40
N ASP A 175 5.16 -14.26 -3.62
CA ASP A 175 4.45 -15.43 -4.15
C ASP A 175 3.21 -15.01 -4.96
N TYR A 176 2.50 -13.99 -4.49
CA TYR A 176 1.35 -13.43 -5.20
C TYR A 176 1.75 -12.81 -6.55
N HIS A 177 2.84 -12.03 -6.57
CA HIS A 177 3.36 -11.44 -7.80
C HIS A 177 3.82 -12.50 -8.78
N GLU A 178 4.55 -13.52 -8.35
CA GLU A 178 4.99 -14.61 -9.23
C GLU A 178 3.80 -15.28 -9.94
N LYS A 179 2.73 -15.56 -9.20
CA LYS A 179 1.50 -16.15 -9.75
C LYS A 179 0.80 -15.23 -10.75
N HIS A 180 0.64 -13.94 -10.43
CA HIS A 180 -0.07 -12.97 -11.28
C HIS A 180 0.78 -12.42 -12.44
N VAL A 181 2.11 -12.57 -12.38
CA VAL A 181 3.01 -12.31 -13.52
C VAL A 181 2.89 -13.45 -14.53
N HIS A 182 2.84 -14.71 -14.08
CA HIS A 182 2.65 -15.87 -14.96
C HIS A 182 1.29 -15.87 -15.66
N GLU A 183 0.22 -15.48 -14.98
CA GLU A 183 -1.11 -15.32 -15.59
C GLU A 183 -1.10 -14.26 -16.70
N ARG A 184 -0.38 -13.14 -16.52
CA ARG A 184 -0.21 -12.11 -17.56
C ARG A 184 0.62 -12.57 -18.76
N SER A 185 1.65 -13.39 -18.55
CA SER A 185 2.48 -13.93 -19.64
C SER A 185 1.73 -14.97 -20.48
N PHE A 186 0.83 -15.76 -19.88
CA PHE A 186 0.02 -16.74 -20.60
C PHE A 186 -1.05 -16.07 -21.48
N ASP A 187 -1.63 -14.97 -21.02
CA ASP A 187 -2.69 -14.21 -21.72
C ASP A 187 -2.15 -13.42 -22.94
N THR A 188 -0.85 -13.10 -22.95
CA THR A 188 -0.21 -12.39 -24.07
C THR A 188 0.11 -13.34 -25.25
N SER A 189 0.08 -14.65 -25.02
CA SER A 189 0.37 -15.67 -26.05
C SER A 189 -0.88 -16.12 -26.83
N GLN A 190 -2.08 -15.67 -26.45
CA GLN A 190 -3.34 -15.97 -27.16
C GLN A 190 -3.90 -14.79 -27.97
N VAL A 191 -3.13 -13.71 -28.09
CA VAL A 191 -3.45 -12.58 -28.97
C VAL A 191 -2.38 -12.51 -30.06
N THR A 192 -2.38 -13.50 -30.94
CA THR A 192 -1.75 -13.42 -32.27
C THR A 192 -2.64 -14.11 -33.29
#